data_AF-A0A7J4RVE1-F1
#
_entry.id   AF-A0A7J4RVE1-F1
#
_cell.length_a   1.000
_cell.length_b   1.000
_cell.length_c   1.000
_cell.angle_alpha   90.00
_cell.angle_beta   90.00
_cell.angle_gamma   90.00
#
_symmetry.space_group_name_H-M   'P 1'
#
loop_
_entity.id
_entity.type
_entity.pdbx_description
1 polymer ?
#
loop_
_entity_poly.entity_id
_entity_poly.type
_entity_poly.pdbx_seq_one_letter_code
_entity_poly.pdbx_strand_id
1 'polypeptide(L)'
;MTASDPVAKAIGLEGYATKTSGIGGVLKARVSDFRVDEIATSISFDSRGRFTVARITLTNWETNKFCNNLAKRLGISRNRIFFAGTKDK
;
A
#
# COMPACT_ATOMS: atom_id res chain seq x y z
N MET A 1 -2.01 10.92 -30.93
CA MET A 1 -3.24 10.60 -30.19
C MET A 1 -3.19 9.12 -29.86
N THR A 2 -2.95 8.76 -28.60
CA THR A 2 -3.12 7.38 -28.14
C THR A 2 -4.59 7.01 -28.31
N ALA A 3 -4.86 5.85 -28.92
CA ALA A 3 -6.23 5.36 -29.12
C ALA A 3 -7.00 5.40 -27.79
N SER A 4 -8.29 5.71 -27.84
CA SER A 4 -9.13 5.73 -26.64
C SER A 4 -9.07 4.37 -25.96
N ASP A 5 -8.65 4.34 -24.69
CA ASP A 5 -8.70 3.12 -23.88
C ASP A 5 -10.18 2.81 -23.59
N PRO A 6 -10.76 1.75 -24.18
CA PRO A 6 -12.17 1.45 -24.02
C PRO A 6 -12.52 1.06 -22.58
N VAL A 7 -11.56 0.52 -21.82
CA VAL A 7 -11.76 0.16 -20.41
C VAL A 7 -11.82 1.43 -19.57
N ALA A 8 -10.87 2.35 -19.76
CA ALA A 8 -10.86 3.64 -19.08
C ALA A 8 -12.15 4.43 -19.35
N LYS A 9 -12.62 4.44 -20.59
CA LYS A 9 -13.89 5.11 -20.96
C LYS A 9 -15.11 4.45 -20.31
N ALA A 10 -15.14 3.11 -20.24
CA ALA A 10 -16.24 2.38 -19.59
C ALA A 10 -16.37 2.70 -18.09
N ILE A 11 -15.27 3.12 -17.44
CA ILE A 11 -15.27 3.55 -16.03
C ILE A 11 -15.31 5.08 -15.86
N GLY A 12 -15.57 5.84 -16.94
CA GLY A 12 -15.74 7.30 -16.89
C GLY A 12 -14.44 8.12 -16.88
N LEU A 13 -13.28 7.51 -17.17
CA LEU A 13 -12.01 8.22 -17.35
C LEU A 13 -11.90 8.72 -18.79
N GLU A 14 -12.51 9.87 -19.07
CA GLU A 14 -12.71 10.38 -20.44
C GLU A 14 -11.65 11.39 -20.92
N GLY A 15 -10.64 11.71 -20.11
CA GLY A 15 -9.63 12.70 -20.48
C GLY A 15 -8.38 12.69 -19.61
N TYR A 16 -7.41 13.52 -19.99
CA TYR A 16 -6.14 13.69 -19.29
C TYR A 16 -5.95 15.14 -18.86
N ALA A 17 -5.22 15.35 -17.75
CA ALA A 17 -4.88 16.68 -17.27
C ALA A 17 -3.91 17.45 -18.20
N THR A 18 -3.17 16.74 -19.07
CA THR A 18 -2.20 17.34 -20.01
C THR A 18 -2.49 16.93 -21.45
N LYS A 19 -2.03 17.76 -22.40
CA LYS A 19 -2.15 17.52 -23.85
C LYS A 19 -0.92 16.83 -24.46
N THR A 20 0.10 16.55 -23.64
CA THR A 20 1.38 15.98 -24.09
C THR A 20 1.24 14.50 -24.41
N SER A 21 2.05 14.01 -25.36
CA SER A 21 2.12 12.57 -25.63
C SER A 21 2.60 11.79 -24.40
N GLY A 22 2.04 10.60 -24.19
CA GLY A 22 2.49 9.69 -23.14
C GLY A 22 3.91 9.17 -23.43
N ILE A 23 4.67 8.93 -22.36
CA ILE A 23 6.04 8.43 -22.42
C ILE A 23 6.15 6.92 -22.65
N GLY A 24 5.04 6.17 -22.57
CA GLY A 24 5.03 4.71 -22.63
C GLY A 24 5.70 4.07 -21.41
N GLY A 25 6.30 2.89 -21.62
CA GLY A 25 7.03 2.14 -20.58
C GLY A 25 6.20 1.10 -19.82
N VAL A 26 6.88 0.31 -19.00
CA VAL A 26 6.28 -0.73 -18.14
C VAL A 26 6.58 -0.38 -16.69
N LEU A 27 5.54 -0.26 -15.87
CA LEU A 27 5.66 -0.06 -14.43
C LEU A 27 5.58 -1.39 -13.68
N LYS A 28 6.16 -1.43 -12.46
CA LYS A 28 6.14 -2.61 -11.58
C LYS A 28 6.72 -3.88 -12.22
N ALA A 29 7.74 -3.76 -13.08
CA ALA A 29 8.39 -4.91 -13.72
C ALA A 29 9.17 -5.78 -12.71
N ARG A 30 9.75 -5.15 -11.69
CA ARG A 30 10.36 -5.80 -10.52
C ARG A 30 9.73 -5.25 -9.24
N VAL A 31 9.76 -6.04 -8.16
CA VAL A 31 9.29 -5.61 -6.83
C VAL A 31 10.00 -4.34 -6.37
N SER A 32 11.28 -4.17 -6.71
CA SER A 32 12.08 -3.00 -6.33
C SER A 32 11.67 -1.71 -7.06
N ASP A 33 10.95 -1.81 -8.18
CA ASP A 33 10.65 -0.65 -9.04
C ASP A 33 9.51 0.21 -8.46
N PHE A 34 8.83 -0.28 -7.44
CA PHE A 34 7.74 0.42 -6.77
C PHE A 34 7.91 0.31 -5.26
N ARG A 35 8.05 1.46 -4.60
CA ARG A 35 8.24 1.55 -3.16
C ARG A 35 7.28 2.58 -2.58
N VAL A 36 6.71 2.26 -1.44
CA VAL A 36 5.79 3.13 -0.71
C VAL A 36 6.33 3.31 0.69
N ASP A 37 6.63 4.55 1.06
CA ASP A 37 6.98 4.94 2.41
C ASP A 37 5.80 5.70 3.02
N GLU A 38 5.27 5.20 4.14
CA GLU A 38 4.13 5.82 4.80
C GLU A 38 4.54 7.06 5.59
N ILE A 39 3.79 8.15 5.38
CA ILE A 39 3.89 9.37 6.18
C ILE A 39 2.87 9.25 7.31
N ALA A 40 3.35 8.89 8.50
CA ALA A 40 2.52 8.73 9.68
C ALA A 40 2.31 10.06 10.42
N THR A 41 1.14 10.24 11.01
CA THR A 41 0.89 11.32 11.98
C THR A 41 1.78 11.12 13.19
N SER A 42 2.30 12.22 13.74
CA SER A 42 3.05 12.18 15.00
C SER A 42 2.16 11.66 16.14
N ILE A 43 2.68 10.71 16.91
CA ILE A 43 2.00 10.15 18.09
C ILE A 43 2.90 10.29 19.31
N SER A 44 2.29 10.49 20.47
CA SER A 44 2.98 10.45 21.76
C SER A 44 3.15 9.00 22.22
N PHE A 45 4.34 8.65 22.69
CA PHE A 45 4.64 7.33 23.23
C PHE A 45 4.53 7.36 24.76
N ASP A 46 3.71 6.46 25.31
CA ASP A 46 3.62 6.21 26.75
C ASP A 46 4.09 4.77 27.02
N SER A 47 5.07 4.61 27.91
CA SER A 47 5.61 3.30 28.29
C SER A 47 4.59 2.43 29.05
N ARG A 48 3.53 3.05 29.61
CA ARG A 48 2.39 2.34 30.22
C ARG A 48 1.19 2.22 29.26
N GLY A 49 1.39 2.59 28.00
CA GLY A 49 0.37 2.50 26.96
C GLY A 49 -0.09 1.07 26.71
N ARG A 50 -1.38 0.92 26.37
CA ARG A 50 -2.01 -0.38 26.10
C ARG A 50 -1.62 -0.99 24.74
N PHE A 51 -0.99 -0.19 23.88
CA PHE A 51 -0.67 -0.54 22.51
C PHE A 51 0.82 -0.39 22.26
N THR A 52 1.38 -1.35 21.53
CA THR A 52 2.73 -1.26 20.98
C THR A 52 2.63 -0.80 19.54
N VAL A 53 3.37 0.26 19.20
CA VAL A 53 3.47 0.75 17.82
C VAL A 53 4.78 0.28 17.23
N ALA A 54 4.73 -0.25 16.01
CA ALA A 54 5.91 -0.72 15.29
C ALA A 54 5.88 -0.19 13.86
N ARG A 55 7.05 0.21 13.35
CA ARG A 55 7.25 0.49 11.93
C ARG A 55 7.61 -0.83 11.25
N ILE A 56 6.83 -1.22 10.25
CA ILE A 56 7.02 -2.48 9.53
C ILE A 56 7.35 -2.18 8.08
N THR A 57 8.41 -2.80 7.58
CA THR A 57 8.74 -2.81 6.14
C THR A 57 8.36 -4.18 5.58
N LEU A 58 7.52 -4.17 4.54
CA LEU A 58 7.08 -5.35 3.82
C LEU A 58 7.68 -5.34 2.40
N THR A 59 8.20 -6.48 1.94
CA THR A 59 8.74 -6.62 0.59
C THR A 59 8.07 -7.80 -0.09
N ASN A 60 7.22 -7.54 -1.09
CA ASN A 60 6.41 -8.56 -1.77
C ASN A 60 5.48 -9.34 -0.80
N TRP A 61 4.97 -8.65 0.23
CA TRP A 61 4.02 -9.20 1.20
C TRP A 61 2.72 -8.41 1.16
N GLU A 62 1.60 -9.11 1.18
CA GLU A 62 0.29 -8.51 1.41
C GLU A 62 0.07 -8.31 2.93
N THR A 63 -0.51 -7.17 3.30
CA THR A 63 -0.62 -6.72 4.70
C THR A 63 -1.37 -7.72 5.58
N ASN A 64 -2.50 -8.27 5.14
CA ASN A 64 -3.27 -9.23 5.94
C ASN A 64 -2.54 -10.56 6.12
N LYS A 65 -1.87 -11.06 5.06
CA LYS A 65 -1.05 -12.26 5.13
C LYS A 65 0.09 -12.09 6.14
N PHE A 66 0.73 -10.93 6.16
CA PHE A 66 1.73 -10.59 7.18
C PHE A 66 1.11 -10.57 8.59
N CYS A 67 0.01 -9.83 8.81
CA CYS A 67 -0.61 -9.73 10.12
C CYS A 67 -1.10 -11.08 10.65
N ASN A 68 -1.64 -11.95 9.79
CA ASN A 68 -2.03 -13.31 10.16
C ASN A 68 -0.82 -14.15 10.60
N ASN A 69 0.30 -14.05 9.88
CA ASN A 69 1.53 -14.74 10.24
C ASN A 69 2.12 -14.22 11.55
N LEU A 70 2.13 -12.90 11.73
CA LEU A 70 2.61 -12.24 12.95
C LEU A 70 1.79 -12.65 14.17
N ALA A 71 0.45 -12.61 14.08
CA ALA A 71 -0.44 -13.04 15.16
C ALA A 71 -0.18 -14.49 15.57
N LYS A 72 -0.04 -15.40 14.60
CA LYS A 72 0.28 -16.81 14.84
C LYS A 72 1.63 -16.99 15.55
N ARG A 73 2.67 -16.26 15.13
CA ARG A 73 4.00 -16.32 15.76
C ARG A 73 4.01 -15.76 17.18
N LEU A 74 3.20 -14.75 17.46
CA LEU A 74 3.08 -14.13 18.79
C LEU A 74 2.10 -14.87 19.71
N GLY A 75 1.33 -15.84 19.21
CA GLY A 75 0.30 -16.53 20.00
C GLY A 75 -0.87 -15.63 20.41
N ILE A 76 -1.13 -14.54 19.68
CA ILE A 76 -2.21 -13.60 19.97
C ILE A 76 -3.32 -13.69 18.92
N SER A 77 -4.53 -13.23 19.28
CA SER A 77 -5.61 -13.08 18.30
C SER A 77 -5.25 -12.06 17.22
N ARG A 78 -5.56 -12.36 15.95
CA ARG A 78 -5.41 -11.44 14.81
C ARG A 78 -6.13 -10.10 15.01
N ASN A 79 -7.21 -10.08 15.80
CA ASN A 79 -7.98 -8.87 16.11
C ASN A 79 -7.24 -7.90 17.06
N ARG A 80 -6.05 -8.26 17.54
CA ARG A 80 -5.18 -7.39 18.36
C ARG A 80 -4.20 -6.57 17.52
N ILE A 81 -4.11 -6.81 16.20
CA ILE A 81 -3.19 -6.12 15.30
C ILE A 81 -3.97 -5.15 14.40
N PHE A 82 -3.59 -3.88 14.47
CA PHE A 82 -4.21 -2.78 13.73
C PHE A 82 -3.17 -2.12 12.80
N PHE A 83 -3.64 -1.58 11.68
CA PHE A 83 -2.84 -0.79 10.73
C PHE A 83 -3.72 0.28 10.09
N ALA A 84 -3.13 1.42 9.70
CA ALA A 84 -3.86 2.58 9.20
C ALA A 84 -4.43 2.39 7.78
N GLY A 85 -3.84 1.51 6.98
CA GLY A 85 -4.34 1.16 5.66
C GLY A 85 -3.51 0.07 5.01
N THR A 86 -4.12 -0.65 4.06
CA THR A 86 -3.40 -1.64 3.26
C THR A 86 -2.42 -0.93 2.31
N LYS A 87 -1.27 -1.55 2.11
CA LYS A 87 -0.27 -1.08 1.15
C LYS A 87 -0.24 -2.07 -0.02
N ASP A 88 0.13 -1.58 -1.20
CA ASP A 88 0.35 -2.45 -2.36
C ASP A 88 1.32 -3.58 -2.03
N LYS A 89 1.03 -4.75 -2.59
CA LYS A 89 2.00 -5.85 -2.68
C LYS A 89 2.90 -5.64 -3.89
#